data_AF-A0A662SQ31-F1
#
_entry.id   AF-A0A662SQ31-F1
#
_cell.length_a   1.000
_cell.length_b   1.000
_cell.length_c   1.000
_cell.angle_alpha   90.00
_cell.angle_beta   90.00
_cell.angle_gamma   90.00
#
_symmetry.space_group_name_H-M   'P 1'
#
loop_
_entity.id
_entity.type
_entity.pdbx_description
1 polymer ?
#
loop_
_entity_poly.entity_id
_entity_poly.type
_entity_poly.pdbx_seq_one_letter_code
_entity_poly.pdbx_strand_id
1 'polypeptide(L)'
;FMLLIDLKNIQKAAAEYNFYRKDWSYAWLNTLEQEVGFYSVVEPSMLTKERVLSRRVVVISKSAEGTVSSEMISQFVRRGGVVILELPSDRWQDVTGYQLDSYRLKAKKITYIDQDYLPAPFDEILKQMPLNTFLYRIADKGQDVKVIMEMDNHPAVCLRSLGKGLVIGINFDYGLQLVSIQQGIPSADYRVVKKYRNQLYPEIPQPDDLVGDDRLLTNFYPYADILERMLFVIINKHQPIVKWWYFPEIYDGAFIMTHDEDSFGDKSTYMTDYEVSIDATSTFFIVPDRITEQGLEKMLSQGIDVQLHWDRTQRNRRLFGLIGLWRIRPFTRLYNLEEQIQQLLLRLPKGYKILGNRNHFLVWEGDYTQTFRILYAHNILLDSTYGPDNPYYGYLFGTGLPFYPVDKNGLIIPVVEIPFLDMDGNRIKNNKLIFEGGTMKRLISDSREEFHETIVLIFHPHGMALYPSVDWFRGWLNIYNYARRNNHWVTNLRLYLKFLRDRSQSVVHSEFKNNVLSIMMDSKRDKLTLSIPIFTKTTELQDIKLDGNKVTQYRKVRNLTERILVPIPKGRHLVQVTYGA
;
A
#
# COMPACT_ATOMS: atom_id res chain seq x y z
N PHE A 1 6.28 9.77 14.25
CA PHE A 1 6.99 10.33 13.08
C PHE A 1 6.42 11.69 12.72
N MET A 2 7.20 12.55 12.08
CA MET A 2 6.72 13.80 11.48
C MET A 2 7.16 13.86 10.02
N LEU A 3 6.23 14.15 9.12
CA LEU A 3 6.48 14.38 7.69
C LEU A 3 6.32 15.88 7.40
N LEU A 4 7.32 16.47 6.76
CA LEU A 4 7.28 17.84 6.28
C LEU A 4 7.02 17.85 4.77
N ILE A 5 5.92 18.51 4.38
CA ILE A 5 5.49 18.69 2.99
C ILE A 5 5.18 20.18 2.81
N ASP A 6 5.61 20.75 1.69
CA ASP A 6 5.31 22.13 1.29
C ASP A 6 4.28 22.14 0.16
N LEU A 7 3.02 22.45 0.50
CA LEU A 7 1.93 22.45 -0.47
C LEU A 7 2.14 23.48 -1.59
N LYS A 8 2.79 24.61 -1.31
CA LYS A 8 3.03 25.65 -2.31
C LYS A 8 3.99 25.15 -3.38
N ASN A 9 5.05 24.43 -2.99
CA ASN A 9 5.99 23.84 -3.94
C ASN A 9 5.34 22.71 -4.77
N ILE A 10 4.49 21.89 -4.15
CA ILE A 10 3.72 20.87 -4.87
C ILE A 10 2.79 21.50 -5.91
N GLN A 11 2.02 22.51 -5.52
CA GLN A 11 1.12 23.23 -6.42
C GLN A 11 1.87 23.94 -7.56
N LYS A 12 3.06 24.49 -7.27
CA LYS A 12 3.91 25.09 -8.30
C LYS A 12 4.39 24.05 -9.31
N ALA A 13 4.92 22.91 -8.85
CA ALA A 13 5.30 21.81 -9.73
C ALA A 13 4.09 21.27 -10.50
N ALA A 14 2.89 21.35 -9.89
CA ALA A 14 1.67 20.92 -10.55
C ALA A 14 1.32 21.76 -11.80
N ALA A 15 1.80 22.99 -11.93
CA ALA A 15 1.57 23.80 -13.12
C ALA A 15 2.28 23.26 -14.39
N GLU A 16 3.32 22.45 -14.25
CA GLU A 16 4.10 21.94 -15.40
C GLU A 16 3.38 20.87 -16.23
N TYR A 17 2.30 20.29 -15.69
CA TYR A 17 1.51 19.22 -16.34
C TYR A 17 2.38 18.09 -16.97
N ASN A 18 3.41 17.65 -16.24
CA ASN A 18 4.32 16.59 -16.69
C ASN A 18 4.62 15.59 -15.58
N PHE A 19 4.28 14.30 -15.79
CA PHE A 19 4.47 13.22 -14.81
C PHE A 19 5.88 13.18 -14.18
N TYR A 20 6.92 13.33 -15.00
CA TYR A 20 8.31 13.22 -14.58
C TYR A 20 8.86 14.48 -13.90
N ARG A 21 8.14 15.61 -14.00
CA ARG A 21 8.55 16.89 -13.40
C ARG A 21 7.72 17.31 -12.19
N LYS A 22 6.65 16.57 -11.87
CA LYS A 22 5.88 16.81 -10.64
C LYS A 22 6.72 16.62 -9.39
N ASP A 23 6.17 17.16 -8.31
CA ASP A 23 6.56 16.82 -6.97
C ASP A 23 5.58 15.75 -6.43
N TRP A 24 6.12 14.57 -6.14
CA TRP A 24 5.39 13.41 -5.63
C TRP A 24 5.61 13.21 -4.12
N SER A 25 5.95 14.27 -3.38
CA SER A 25 6.26 14.19 -1.94
C SER A 25 5.14 13.55 -1.10
N TYR A 26 3.88 13.63 -1.53
CA TYR A 26 2.77 12.94 -0.83
C TYR A 26 2.87 11.41 -0.90
N ALA A 27 3.71 10.82 -1.73
CA ALA A 27 3.96 9.38 -1.71
C ALA A 27 4.56 8.92 -0.36
N TRP A 28 5.32 9.78 0.35
CA TRP A 28 5.76 9.50 1.72
C TRP A 28 4.62 9.21 2.69
N LEU A 29 3.42 9.73 2.40
CA LEU A 29 2.24 9.41 3.19
C LEU A 29 1.95 7.91 3.13
N ASN A 30 2.04 7.28 1.95
CA ASN A 30 1.84 5.84 1.78
C ASN A 30 2.86 5.04 2.59
N THR A 31 4.15 5.37 2.48
CA THR A 31 5.20 4.73 3.29
C THR A 31 4.90 4.83 4.79
N LEU A 32 4.46 6.00 5.30
CA LEU A 32 4.18 6.16 6.72
C LEU A 32 2.87 5.48 7.16
N GLU A 33 1.83 5.51 6.33
CA GLU A 33 0.59 4.77 6.55
C GLU A 33 0.88 3.27 6.61
N GLN A 34 1.59 2.72 5.62
CA GLN A 34 1.93 1.30 5.53
C GLN A 34 2.84 0.90 6.70
N GLU A 35 3.97 1.57 6.89
CA GLU A 35 5.02 1.13 7.81
C GLU A 35 4.90 1.63 9.25
N VAL A 36 4.12 2.67 9.55
CA VAL A 36 4.06 3.24 10.91
C VAL A 36 2.65 3.18 11.49
N GLY A 37 1.66 3.55 10.68
CA GLY A 37 0.28 3.75 11.11
C GLY A 37 0.05 5.15 11.70
N PHE A 38 0.85 5.57 12.69
CA PHE A 38 0.67 6.89 13.34
C PHE A 38 1.81 7.88 13.08
N TYR A 39 1.48 9.01 12.45
CA TYR A 39 2.40 10.09 12.13
C TYR A 39 1.67 11.45 12.06
N SER A 40 2.43 12.54 11.94
CA SER A 40 1.87 13.88 11.71
C SER A 40 2.46 14.50 10.46
N VAL A 41 1.62 15.06 9.59
CA VAL A 41 2.06 15.90 8.45
C VAL A 41 2.03 17.37 8.87
N VAL A 42 3.09 18.11 8.59
CA VAL A 42 3.25 19.51 9.01
C VAL A 42 3.83 20.33 7.85
N GLU A 43 3.21 21.47 7.56
CA GLU A 43 3.76 22.48 6.66
C GLU A 43 4.99 23.15 7.28
N PRO A 44 6.08 23.40 6.53
CA PRO A 44 7.27 24.09 7.02
C PRO A 44 6.98 25.42 7.69
N SER A 45 5.97 26.16 7.21
CA SER A 45 5.52 27.43 7.80
C SER A 45 4.95 27.30 9.23
N MET A 46 4.51 26.11 9.62
CA MET A 46 3.97 25.80 10.95
C MET A 46 4.99 25.10 11.86
N LEU A 47 6.24 24.99 11.41
CA LEU A 47 7.28 24.30 12.13
C LEU A 47 7.82 25.17 13.26
N THR A 48 7.86 24.62 14.47
CA THR A 48 8.54 25.25 15.62
C THR A 48 9.60 24.30 16.15
N LYS A 49 10.57 24.86 16.89
CA LYS A 49 11.64 24.07 17.51
C LYS A 49 11.09 23.02 18.46
N GLU A 50 10.06 23.35 19.24
CA GLU A 50 9.40 22.46 20.18
C GLU A 50 8.73 21.29 19.45
N ARG A 51 8.05 21.58 18.33
CA ARG A 51 7.41 20.56 17.49
C ARG A 51 8.43 19.56 16.97
N VAL A 52 9.55 20.02 16.41
CA VAL A 52 10.64 19.15 15.91
C VAL A 52 11.25 18.33 17.06
N LEU A 53 11.63 18.98 18.16
CA LEU A 53 12.29 18.32 19.29
C LEU A 53 11.40 17.30 20.03
N SER A 54 10.08 17.38 19.88
CA SER A 54 9.13 16.39 20.41
C SER A 54 9.01 15.11 19.58
N ARG A 55 9.78 14.99 18.50
CA ARG A 55 9.77 13.83 17.60
C ARG A 55 11.03 12.99 17.76
N ARG A 56 10.94 11.73 17.32
CA ARG A 56 12.11 10.83 17.21
C ARG A 56 12.65 10.75 15.79
N VAL A 57 11.75 10.90 14.81
CA VAL A 57 12.05 10.85 13.37
C VAL A 57 11.30 11.97 12.67
N VAL A 58 12.02 12.73 11.84
CA VAL A 58 11.50 13.76 10.94
C VAL A 58 11.86 13.39 9.51
N VAL A 59 10.86 13.34 8.63
CA VAL A 59 11.02 13.16 7.18
C VAL A 59 10.85 14.52 6.52
N ILE A 60 11.85 14.95 5.79
CA ILE A 60 11.83 16.18 4.98
C ILE A 60 11.74 15.74 3.53
N SER A 61 10.55 15.87 2.96
CA SER A 61 10.30 15.53 1.56
C SER A 61 10.97 16.52 0.61
N LYS A 62 11.11 16.13 -0.67
CA LYS A 62 11.59 17.01 -1.75
C LYS A 62 10.91 18.37 -1.74
N SER A 63 9.60 18.42 -1.54
CA SER A 63 8.83 19.68 -1.54
C SER A 63 9.26 20.62 -0.41
N ALA A 64 9.59 20.09 0.77
CA ALA A 64 9.93 20.86 1.96
C ALA A 64 11.43 21.10 2.13
N GLU A 65 12.26 20.39 1.35
CA GLU A 65 13.72 20.42 1.44
C GLU A 65 14.27 21.83 1.41
N GLY A 66 13.68 22.74 0.62
CA GLY A 66 14.15 24.11 0.40
C GLY A 66 13.60 25.16 1.37
N THR A 67 12.62 24.81 2.21
CA THR A 67 11.92 25.79 3.09
C THR A 67 12.18 25.58 4.58
N VAL A 68 12.68 24.41 4.98
CA VAL A 68 13.00 24.10 6.39
C VAL A 68 14.34 24.73 6.82
N SER A 69 14.55 25.05 8.10
CA SER A 69 15.88 25.53 8.55
C SER A 69 16.85 24.35 8.74
N SER A 70 17.96 24.32 8.01
CA SER A 70 18.99 23.29 8.17
C SER A 70 19.65 23.33 9.55
N GLU A 71 19.82 24.53 10.13
CA GLU A 71 20.34 24.70 11.48
C GLU A 71 19.41 24.11 12.56
N MET A 72 18.11 24.37 12.47
CA MET A 72 17.12 23.82 13.41
C MET A 72 17.15 22.29 13.39
N ILE A 73 17.22 21.69 12.20
CA ILE A 73 17.28 20.24 12.02
C ILE A 73 18.63 19.69 12.49
N SER A 74 19.74 20.39 12.22
CA SER A 74 21.07 20.03 12.74
C SER A 74 21.06 19.94 14.28
N GLN A 75 20.43 20.91 14.97
CA GLN A 75 20.28 20.87 16.43
C GLN A 75 19.44 19.68 16.90
N PHE A 76 18.36 19.34 16.18
CA PHE A 76 17.52 18.18 16.48
C PHE A 76 18.30 16.86 16.35
N VAL A 77 19.03 16.69 15.24
CA VAL A 77 19.83 15.48 15.01
C VAL A 77 20.94 15.35 16.05
N ARG A 78 21.67 16.44 16.35
CA ARG A 78 22.73 16.42 17.37
C ARG A 78 22.25 15.95 18.75
N ARG A 79 20.97 16.13 19.07
CA ARG A 79 20.33 15.70 20.33
C ARG A 79 19.86 14.24 20.33
N GLY A 80 19.99 13.50 19.22
CA GLY A 80 19.57 12.10 19.09
C GLY A 80 18.40 11.88 18.14
N GLY A 81 17.91 12.92 17.48
CA GLY A 81 16.88 12.80 16.44
C GLY A 81 17.40 12.09 15.19
N VAL A 82 16.49 11.46 14.45
CA VAL A 82 16.77 10.94 13.10
C VAL A 82 16.07 11.82 12.08
N VAL A 83 16.80 12.26 11.06
CA VAL A 83 16.21 12.94 9.90
C VAL A 83 16.37 12.10 8.65
N ILE A 84 15.29 11.97 7.88
CA ILE A 84 15.33 11.51 6.48
C ILE A 84 15.18 12.75 5.62
N LEU A 85 16.10 12.94 4.69
CA LEU A 85 16.15 14.09 3.78
C LEU A 85 16.14 13.59 2.34
N GLU A 86 15.04 13.83 1.64
CA GLU A 86 14.89 13.50 0.22
C GLU A 86 15.43 14.62 -0.65
N LEU A 87 16.23 14.25 -1.66
CA LEU A 87 16.87 15.15 -2.63
C LEU A 87 17.50 16.39 -1.95
N PRO A 88 18.40 16.21 -0.96
CA PRO A 88 19.07 17.34 -0.31
C PRO A 88 19.70 18.26 -1.34
N SER A 89 19.70 19.58 -1.14
CA SER A 89 20.58 20.50 -1.87
C SER A 89 21.86 20.83 -1.08
N ASP A 90 22.79 21.57 -1.68
CA ASP A 90 24.06 21.96 -1.05
C ASP A 90 23.90 22.73 0.26
N ARG A 91 22.74 23.35 0.50
CA ARG A 91 22.42 24.01 1.78
C ARG A 91 22.42 23.06 2.98
N TRP A 92 22.37 21.76 2.72
CA TRP A 92 22.39 20.71 3.73
C TRP A 92 23.77 20.08 3.90
N GLN A 93 24.82 20.55 3.21
CA GLN A 93 26.16 19.96 3.28
C GLN A 93 26.65 19.80 4.73
N ASP A 94 26.44 20.79 5.60
CA ASP A 94 26.85 20.71 7.01
C ASP A 94 26.10 19.63 7.80
N VAL A 95 24.93 19.21 7.32
CA VAL A 95 24.10 18.16 7.90
C VAL A 95 24.40 16.81 7.26
N THR A 96 24.41 16.71 5.92
CA THR A 96 24.59 15.47 5.15
C THR A 96 26.05 15.02 5.05
N GLY A 97 27.00 15.95 5.12
CA GLY A 97 28.44 15.71 4.99
C GLY A 97 28.92 15.54 3.55
N TYR A 98 28.12 15.89 2.56
CA TYR A 98 28.48 15.78 1.14
C TYR A 98 27.91 16.93 0.32
N GLN A 99 28.54 17.19 -0.82
CA GLN A 99 28.11 18.14 -1.84
C GLN A 99 27.55 17.41 -3.04
N LEU A 100 26.50 17.97 -3.65
CA LEU A 100 25.95 17.42 -4.87
C LEU A 100 26.56 18.12 -6.09
N ASP A 101 26.56 17.42 -7.22
CA ASP A 101 26.72 18.07 -8.50
C ASP A 101 25.39 18.64 -9.00
N SER A 102 25.45 19.51 -9.99
CA SER A 102 24.25 20.06 -10.64
C SER A 102 23.59 19.06 -11.60
N TYR A 103 24.15 17.86 -11.76
CA TYR A 103 23.75 16.92 -12.79
C TYR A 103 22.75 15.89 -12.27
N ARG A 104 21.54 15.95 -12.83
CA ARG A 104 20.48 14.99 -12.54
C ARG A 104 20.48 13.88 -13.60
N LEU A 105 20.67 12.64 -13.19
CA LEU A 105 20.64 11.47 -14.09
C LEU A 105 19.39 10.61 -13.87
N LYS A 106 18.88 10.00 -14.94
CA LYS A 106 17.81 8.99 -14.84
C LYS A 106 18.44 7.67 -14.40
N ALA A 107 18.04 7.19 -13.23
CA ALA A 107 18.53 5.93 -12.68
C ALA A 107 17.93 4.74 -13.43
N LYS A 108 18.72 3.69 -13.66
CA LYS A 108 18.31 2.49 -14.41
C LYS A 108 18.30 1.23 -13.56
N LYS A 109 19.26 1.09 -12.64
CA LYS A 109 19.35 -0.06 -11.73
C LYS A 109 19.99 0.31 -10.40
N ILE A 110 19.64 -0.44 -9.37
CA ILE A 110 20.39 -0.44 -8.10
C ILE A 110 21.62 -1.35 -8.30
N THR A 111 22.81 -0.82 -8.03
CA THR A 111 24.08 -1.53 -8.25
C THR A 111 24.69 -2.08 -6.98
N TYR A 112 24.38 -1.47 -5.83
CA TYR A 112 24.90 -1.85 -4.53
C TYR A 112 23.86 -1.61 -3.45
N ILE A 113 23.80 -2.53 -2.49
CA ILE A 113 23.07 -2.37 -1.23
C ILE A 113 23.95 -2.97 -0.12
N ASP A 114 24.10 -2.25 0.98
CA ASP A 114 24.80 -2.73 2.17
C ASP A 114 23.95 -3.80 2.88
N GLN A 115 24.48 -5.02 2.94
CA GLN A 115 23.82 -6.19 3.51
C GLN A 115 23.60 -6.10 5.02
N ASP A 116 24.29 -5.20 5.71
CA ASP A 116 23.97 -4.90 7.10
C ASP A 116 22.55 -4.34 7.22
N TYR A 117 22.08 -3.56 6.24
CA TYR A 117 20.79 -2.87 6.29
C TYR A 117 19.69 -3.56 5.48
N LEU A 118 20.07 -4.38 4.52
CA LEU A 118 19.15 -5.24 3.80
C LEU A 118 19.82 -6.60 3.56
N PRO A 119 19.65 -7.58 4.46
CA PRO A 119 20.33 -8.87 4.33
C PRO A 119 19.76 -9.70 3.17
N ALA A 120 20.54 -10.66 2.70
CA ALA A 120 20.08 -11.64 1.73
C ALA A 120 18.83 -12.41 2.21
N PRO A 121 17.90 -12.76 1.30
CA PRO A 121 17.96 -12.51 -0.15
C PRO A 121 17.43 -11.13 -0.59
N PHE A 122 17.03 -10.26 0.35
CA PHE A 122 16.29 -9.04 0.03
C PHE A 122 17.11 -7.99 -0.72
N ASP A 123 18.43 -7.94 -0.55
CA ASP A 123 19.30 -7.07 -1.34
C ASP A 123 19.31 -7.44 -2.82
N GLU A 124 19.48 -8.72 -3.13
CA GLU A 124 19.47 -9.22 -4.51
C GLU A 124 18.08 -9.13 -5.14
N ILE A 125 17.03 -9.29 -4.33
CA ILE A 125 15.65 -9.02 -4.78
C ILE A 125 15.52 -7.53 -5.12
N LEU A 126 15.83 -6.62 -4.20
CA LEU A 126 15.63 -5.18 -4.42
C LEU A 126 16.48 -4.64 -5.59
N LYS A 127 17.66 -5.20 -5.84
CA LYS A 127 18.48 -4.86 -7.03
C LYS A 127 17.78 -5.09 -8.37
N GLN A 128 16.77 -5.97 -8.41
CA GLN A 128 15.99 -6.26 -9.61
C GLN A 128 14.84 -5.28 -9.84
N MET A 129 14.51 -4.44 -8.85
CA MET A 129 13.42 -3.47 -8.92
C MET A 129 13.58 -2.55 -10.13
N PRO A 130 12.56 -2.45 -11.00
CA PRO A 130 12.54 -1.44 -12.05
C PRO A 130 12.58 -0.03 -11.47
N LEU A 131 13.48 0.81 -11.99
CA LEU A 131 13.61 2.19 -11.55
C LEU A 131 12.95 3.16 -12.53
N ASN A 132 12.11 4.04 -11.98
CA ASN A 132 11.63 5.24 -12.65
C ASN A 132 11.85 6.42 -11.72
N THR A 133 13.11 6.83 -11.60
CA THR A 133 13.50 7.95 -10.75
C THR A 133 14.71 8.67 -11.33
N PHE A 134 15.04 9.80 -10.72
CA PHE A 134 16.22 10.56 -11.03
C PHE A 134 17.06 10.74 -9.79
N LEU A 135 18.38 10.70 -9.96
CA LEU A 135 19.40 10.77 -8.92
C LEU A 135 20.27 12.01 -9.13
N TYR A 136 20.63 12.70 -8.05
CA TYR A 136 21.75 13.65 -8.05
C TYR A 136 23.05 12.94 -7.71
N ARG A 137 24.15 13.28 -8.38
CA ARG A 137 25.43 12.68 -8.01
C ARG A 137 26.03 13.45 -6.85
N ILE A 138 26.73 12.71 -6.01
CA ILE A 138 27.61 13.31 -5.01
C ILE A 138 28.93 13.67 -5.70
N ALA A 139 29.29 14.96 -5.65
CA ALA A 139 30.56 15.46 -6.16
C ALA A 139 31.71 15.14 -5.21
N ASP A 140 31.48 15.37 -3.91
CA ASP A 140 32.43 15.08 -2.83
C ASP A 140 31.69 14.68 -1.55
N LYS A 141 32.30 13.83 -0.73
CA LYS A 141 31.75 13.40 0.56
C LYS A 141 32.83 13.26 1.62
N GLY A 142 32.46 13.63 2.85
CA GLY A 142 33.27 13.37 4.03
C GLY A 142 33.52 11.88 4.28
N GLN A 143 34.59 11.58 5.01
CA GLN A 143 34.92 10.22 5.45
C GLN A 143 33.88 9.65 6.42
N ASP A 144 33.12 10.51 7.09
CA ASP A 144 32.03 10.19 8.02
C ASP A 144 30.71 9.87 7.31
N VAL A 145 30.66 9.93 5.97
CA VAL A 145 29.49 9.56 5.16
C VAL A 145 29.60 8.12 4.67
N LYS A 146 28.69 7.27 5.16
CA LYS A 146 28.55 5.87 4.74
C LYS A 146 27.51 5.75 3.61
N VAL A 147 27.85 5.05 2.54
CA VAL A 147 26.92 4.75 1.43
C VAL A 147 26.24 3.42 1.70
N ILE A 148 24.90 3.39 1.60
CA ILE A 148 24.07 2.21 1.90
C ILE A 148 23.47 1.62 0.63
N MET A 149 23.14 2.47 -0.33
CA MET A 149 22.61 2.04 -1.61
C MET A 149 23.23 2.89 -2.71
N GLU A 150 23.54 2.27 -3.84
CA GLU A 150 23.95 2.95 -5.07
C GLU A 150 23.00 2.63 -6.21
N MET A 151 22.76 3.62 -7.06
CA MET A 151 22.07 3.45 -8.34
C MET A 151 23.03 3.85 -9.44
N ASP A 152 23.22 2.96 -10.42
CA ASP A 152 24.19 3.14 -11.51
C ASP A 152 25.61 3.53 -11.03
N ASN A 153 26.07 2.90 -9.93
CA ASN A 153 27.35 3.15 -9.25
C ASN A 153 27.49 4.58 -8.66
N HIS A 154 26.38 5.25 -8.40
CA HIS A 154 26.34 6.54 -7.72
C HIS A 154 25.59 6.43 -6.39
N PRO A 155 26.07 7.06 -5.30
CA PRO A 155 25.42 6.97 -4.00
C PRO A 155 23.97 7.49 -4.01
N ALA A 156 23.03 6.58 -3.74
CA ALA A 156 21.58 6.85 -3.74
C ALA A 156 21.03 7.02 -2.32
N VAL A 157 21.53 6.26 -1.35
CA VAL A 157 21.20 6.43 0.08
C VAL A 157 22.48 6.51 0.88
N CYS A 158 22.63 7.58 1.65
CA CYS A 158 23.81 7.86 2.47
C CYS A 158 23.43 8.09 3.92
N LEU A 159 24.29 7.68 4.84
CA LEU A 159 24.16 7.90 6.27
C LEU A 159 25.29 8.78 6.78
N ARG A 160 24.94 9.64 7.74
CA ARG A 160 25.92 10.36 8.54
C ARG A 160 25.46 10.45 9.98
N SER A 161 26.33 10.05 10.90
CA SER A 161 26.11 10.30 12.33
C SER A 161 26.46 11.76 12.64
N LEU A 162 25.53 12.48 13.26
CA LEU A 162 25.73 13.88 13.63
C LEU A 162 25.35 14.08 15.10
N GLY A 163 26.36 14.30 15.95
CA GLY A 163 26.17 14.27 17.41
C GLY A 163 25.64 12.91 17.85
N LYS A 164 24.50 12.87 18.55
CA LYS A 164 23.87 11.61 19.00
C LYS A 164 22.88 11.00 18.01
N GLY A 165 22.56 11.71 16.92
CA GLY A 165 21.52 11.31 15.96
C GLY A 165 22.06 10.80 14.64
N LEU A 166 21.15 10.65 13.67
CA LEU A 166 21.43 10.13 12.34
C LEU A 166 20.77 10.99 11.26
N VAL A 167 21.53 11.26 10.21
CA VAL A 167 21.04 11.81 8.95
C VAL A 167 20.99 10.69 7.92
N ILE A 168 19.83 10.51 7.29
CA ILE A 168 19.61 9.61 6.16
C ILE A 168 19.32 10.49 4.95
N GLY A 169 20.28 10.60 4.04
CA GLY A 169 20.11 11.34 2.79
C GLY A 169 19.70 10.39 1.67
N ILE A 170 18.61 10.72 0.99
CA ILE A 170 18.09 9.99 -0.17
C ILE A 170 18.29 10.88 -1.39
N ASN A 171 19.27 10.54 -2.23
CA ASN A 171 19.72 11.37 -3.34
C ASN A 171 18.93 11.18 -4.63
N PHE A 172 17.90 10.33 -4.61
CA PHE A 172 16.98 10.11 -5.71
C PHE A 172 15.56 10.58 -5.37
N ASP A 173 14.75 10.78 -6.41
CA ASP A 173 13.34 11.18 -6.30
C ASP A 173 12.53 9.97 -5.78
N TYR A 174 12.45 9.86 -4.46
CA TYR A 174 11.80 8.75 -3.77
C TYR A 174 10.30 8.77 -4.04
N GLY A 175 9.69 9.96 -4.00
CA GLY A 175 8.27 10.12 -4.32
C GLY A 175 7.94 9.62 -5.73
N LEU A 176 8.73 10.02 -6.74
CA LEU A 176 8.53 9.53 -8.11
C LEU A 176 8.71 8.02 -8.23
N GLN A 177 9.73 7.44 -7.59
CA GLN A 177 9.95 5.99 -7.60
C GLN A 177 8.75 5.25 -7.01
N LEU A 178 8.25 5.71 -5.86
CA LEU A 178 7.18 5.05 -5.13
C LEU A 178 5.84 5.13 -5.86
N VAL A 179 5.47 6.31 -6.39
CA VAL A 179 4.26 6.45 -7.22
C VAL A 179 4.36 5.59 -8.48
N SER A 180 5.54 5.55 -9.12
CA SER A 180 5.73 4.79 -10.36
C SER A 180 5.58 3.29 -10.17
N ILE A 181 5.99 2.75 -9.01
CA ILE A 181 5.87 1.32 -8.73
C ILE A 181 4.47 0.98 -8.19
N GLN A 182 3.92 1.75 -7.25
CA GLN A 182 2.63 1.46 -6.59
C GLN A 182 1.40 1.84 -7.42
N GLN A 183 1.46 2.92 -8.20
CA GLN A 183 0.33 3.41 -9.01
C GLN A 183 0.60 3.29 -10.53
N GLY A 184 1.82 2.92 -10.92
CA GLY A 184 2.20 2.76 -12.32
C GLY A 184 2.63 4.06 -13.01
N ILE A 185 2.86 3.98 -14.31
CA ILE A 185 3.49 5.04 -15.12
C ILE A 185 2.58 5.37 -16.31
N PRO A 186 1.96 6.57 -16.34
CA PRO A 186 1.24 7.07 -17.50
C PRO A 186 2.21 7.67 -18.54
N SER A 187 1.68 8.19 -19.65
CA SER A 187 2.42 9.14 -20.48
C SER A 187 2.77 10.41 -19.71
N ALA A 188 3.70 11.21 -20.23
CA ALA A 188 4.10 12.46 -19.61
C ALA A 188 2.92 13.41 -19.33
N ASP A 189 1.88 13.40 -20.17
CA ASP A 189 0.67 14.22 -20.08
C ASP A 189 -0.51 13.52 -19.36
N TYR A 190 -0.22 12.50 -18.54
CA TYR A 190 -1.19 11.76 -17.72
C TYR A 190 -2.18 10.88 -18.47
N ARG A 191 -1.90 10.53 -19.73
CA ARG A 191 -2.73 9.59 -20.47
C ARG A 191 -2.32 8.16 -20.15
N VAL A 192 -3.32 7.30 -19.99
CA VAL A 192 -3.09 5.85 -19.92
C VAL A 192 -3.03 5.32 -21.34
N VAL A 193 -1.85 4.87 -21.74
CA VAL A 193 -1.59 4.35 -23.09
C VAL A 193 -1.64 2.83 -23.03
N LYS A 194 -2.46 2.25 -23.90
CA LYS A 194 -2.59 0.81 -24.08
C LYS A 194 -1.25 0.16 -24.46
N LYS A 195 -0.88 -0.95 -23.79
CA LYS A 195 0.36 -1.71 -24.03
C LYS A 195 0.12 -3.19 -24.32
N TYR A 196 -0.69 -3.89 -23.52
CA TYR A 196 -0.56 -5.37 -23.42
C TYR A 196 -1.66 -6.20 -24.13
N ARG A 197 -2.63 -5.58 -24.81
CA ARG A 197 -3.83 -6.32 -25.26
C ARG A 197 -3.72 -7.00 -26.62
N ASN A 198 -4.16 -8.27 -26.66
CA ASN A 198 -4.37 -9.04 -27.89
C ASN A 198 -5.81 -9.49 -28.24
N GLN A 199 -6.83 -9.72 -27.36
CA GLN A 199 -8.05 -10.44 -27.87
C GLN A 199 -9.50 -10.10 -27.38
N LEU A 200 -9.80 -9.48 -26.23
CA LEU A 200 -11.23 -9.32 -25.77
C LEU A 200 -11.82 -7.89 -25.79
N TYR A 201 -11.02 -6.86 -25.50
CA TYR A 201 -11.45 -5.46 -25.45
C TYR A 201 -10.37 -4.51 -26.01
N PRO A 202 -10.06 -4.55 -27.32
CA PRO A 202 -8.88 -3.85 -27.84
C PRO A 202 -8.91 -2.31 -27.71
N GLU A 203 -10.04 -1.71 -27.36
CA GLU A 203 -10.25 -0.25 -27.46
C GLU A 203 -10.04 0.52 -26.14
N ILE A 204 -9.97 -0.15 -24.98
CA ILE A 204 -10.03 0.52 -23.66
C ILE A 204 -8.77 0.20 -22.84
N PRO A 205 -8.14 1.16 -22.14
CA PRO A 205 -7.02 0.85 -21.23
C PRO A 205 -7.44 0.04 -19.99
N GLN A 206 -6.48 -0.62 -19.36
CA GLN A 206 -6.60 -1.31 -18.07
C GLN A 206 -5.46 -0.85 -17.12
N PRO A 207 -5.53 -1.13 -15.81
CA PRO A 207 -4.45 -0.82 -14.89
C PRO A 207 -3.13 -1.48 -15.26
N ASP A 208 -3.13 -2.70 -15.79
CA ASP A 208 -1.91 -3.38 -16.22
C ASP A 208 -1.14 -2.59 -17.30
N ASP A 209 -1.82 -1.81 -18.15
CA ASP A 209 -1.19 -0.88 -19.09
C ASP A 209 -0.34 0.22 -18.40
N LEU A 210 -0.61 0.52 -17.12
CA LEU A 210 0.22 1.42 -16.29
C LEU A 210 1.48 0.75 -15.75
N VAL A 211 1.61 -0.59 -15.83
CA VAL A 211 2.81 -1.27 -15.36
C VAL A 211 4.04 -0.75 -16.10
N GLY A 212 5.02 -0.30 -15.32
CA GLY A 212 6.20 0.42 -15.82
C GLY A 212 7.24 -0.46 -16.50
N ASP A 213 7.22 -1.77 -16.25
CA ASP A 213 8.20 -2.74 -16.74
C ASP A 213 7.57 -4.14 -16.81
N ASP A 214 7.72 -4.82 -17.95
CA ASP A 214 7.14 -6.14 -18.23
C ASP A 214 7.51 -7.20 -17.17
N ARG A 215 8.65 -7.05 -16.49
CA ARG A 215 9.07 -7.98 -15.42
C ARG A 215 8.11 -7.99 -14.24
N LEU A 216 7.32 -6.93 -14.06
CA LEU A 216 6.32 -6.85 -12.99
C LEU A 216 5.03 -7.60 -13.29
N LEU A 217 4.77 -7.93 -14.57
CA LEU A 217 3.53 -8.61 -14.99
C LEU A 217 3.37 -10.02 -14.38
N THR A 218 4.47 -10.64 -13.95
CA THR A 218 4.46 -11.96 -13.30
C THR A 218 5.43 -11.99 -12.12
N ASN A 219 5.28 -11.05 -11.18
CA ASN A 219 6.27 -10.76 -10.13
C ASN A 219 5.84 -11.24 -8.74
N PHE A 220 6.74 -11.94 -8.03
CA PHE A 220 6.51 -12.43 -6.67
C PHE A 220 7.03 -11.50 -5.57
N TYR A 221 7.62 -10.36 -5.92
CA TYR A 221 8.31 -9.50 -4.95
C TYR A 221 7.63 -8.15 -4.77
N PRO A 222 7.22 -7.79 -3.54
CA PRO A 222 6.69 -6.46 -3.27
C PRO A 222 7.84 -5.44 -3.13
N TYR A 223 8.41 -5.03 -4.28
CA TYR A 223 9.60 -4.16 -4.31
C TYR A 223 9.43 -2.83 -3.56
N ALA A 224 8.25 -2.22 -3.61
CA ALA A 224 7.96 -0.99 -2.88
C ALA A 224 8.11 -1.21 -1.37
N ASP A 225 7.50 -2.29 -0.87
CA ASP A 225 7.46 -2.60 0.55
C ASP A 225 8.86 -2.98 1.06
N ILE A 226 9.67 -3.67 0.26
CA ILE A 226 11.09 -3.95 0.58
C ILE A 226 11.92 -2.66 0.65
N LEU A 227 11.76 -1.74 -0.32
CA LEU A 227 12.46 -0.45 -0.34
C LEU A 227 12.11 0.38 0.90
N GLU A 228 10.82 0.48 1.22
CA GLU A 228 10.32 1.18 2.38
C GLU A 228 10.91 0.62 3.68
N ARG A 229 10.79 -0.69 3.87
CA ARG A 229 11.25 -1.36 5.09
C ARG A 229 12.76 -1.24 5.29
N MET A 230 13.56 -1.23 4.22
CA MET A 230 15.00 -0.95 4.31
C MET A 230 15.27 0.38 5.03
N LEU A 231 14.50 1.44 4.74
CA LEU A 231 14.63 2.72 5.43
C LEU A 231 14.33 2.59 6.93
N PHE A 232 13.33 1.79 7.31
CA PHE A 232 13.01 1.55 8.72
C PHE A 232 14.04 0.66 9.42
N VAL A 233 14.70 -0.26 8.72
CA VAL A 233 15.83 -1.03 9.27
C VAL A 233 16.97 -0.09 9.64
N ILE A 234 17.30 0.88 8.78
CA ILE A 234 18.32 1.91 9.06
C ILE A 234 17.99 2.66 10.36
N ILE A 235 16.74 3.11 10.53
CA ILE A 235 16.31 3.82 11.73
C ILE A 235 16.40 2.92 12.96
N ASN A 236 15.89 1.68 12.87
CA ASN A 236 15.87 0.71 13.98
C ASN A 236 17.26 0.35 14.49
N LYS A 237 18.24 0.25 13.59
CA LYS A 237 19.65 0.02 13.98
C LYS A 237 20.23 1.17 14.80
N HIS A 238 19.75 2.40 14.59
CA HIS A 238 20.20 3.56 15.34
C HIS A 238 19.44 3.73 16.67
N GLN A 239 18.13 3.59 16.64
CA GLN A 239 17.26 3.71 17.81
C GLN A 239 16.02 2.80 17.69
N PRO A 240 15.48 2.26 18.79
CA PRO A 240 14.37 1.32 18.71
C PRO A 240 13.07 2.05 18.34
N ILE A 241 12.46 1.73 17.20
CA ILE A 241 11.19 2.32 16.78
C ILE A 241 10.06 1.33 16.99
N VAL A 242 8.98 1.81 17.63
CA VAL A 242 7.70 1.10 17.72
C VAL A 242 6.78 1.54 16.57
N LYS A 243 5.98 0.60 16.06
CA LYS A 243 4.94 0.84 15.05
C LYS A 243 3.70 0.00 15.34
N TRP A 244 2.56 0.39 14.78
CA TRP A 244 1.42 -0.53 14.69
C TRP A 244 1.72 -1.58 13.62
N TRP A 245 1.59 -2.86 14.01
CA TRP A 245 1.66 -3.98 13.09
C TRP A 245 0.61 -3.86 11.98
N TYR A 246 0.89 -4.48 10.84
CA TYR A 246 0.07 -4.34 9.63
C TYR A 246 -1.30 -5.02 9.74
N PHE A 247 -1.44 -5.97 10.67
CA PHE A 247 -2.62 -6.81 10.82
C PHE A 247 -3.07 -6.85 12.29
N PRO A 248 -4.36 -7.13 12.57
CA PRO A 248 -4.83 -7.28 13.95
C PRO A 248 -4.20 -8.51 14.61
N GLU A 249 -4.28 -8.57 15.94
CA GLU A 249 -3.80 -9.71 16.71
C GLU A 249 -2.34 -10.06 16.36
N ILE A 250 -2.03 -11.31 16.02
CA ILE A 250 -0.67 -11.75 15.73
C ILE A 250 -0.58 -12.42 14.36
N TYR A 251 -1.44 -12.01 13.43
CA TYR A 251 -1.45 -12.53 12.05
C TYR A 251 -0.21 -12.07 11.28
N ASP A 252 0.29 -12.93 10.40
CA ASP A 252 1.44 -12.64 9.53
C ASP A 252 1.04 -11.87 8.28
N GLY A 253 -0.20 -12.02 7.83
CA GLY A 253 -0.74 -11.46 6.60
C GLY A 253 -2.25 -11.28 6.71
N ALA A 254 -2.85 -10.63 5.72
CA ALA A 254 -4.30 -10.66 5.51
C ALA A 254 -4.61 -11.47 4.26
N PHE A 255 -5.69 -12.25 4.29
CA PHE A 255 -6.21 -12.97 3.14
C PHE A 255 -7.63 -12.50 2.87
N ILE A 256 -7.86 -11.97 1.68
CA ILE A 256 -9.14 -11.41 1.27
C ILE A 256 -9.56 -12.08 -0.03
N MET A 257 -10.61 -12.88 0.03
CA MET A 257 -11.25 -13.37 -1.19
C MET A 257 -12.19 -12.30 -1.72
N THR A 258 -12.15 -12.11 -3.04
CA THR A 258 -13.12 -11.29 -3.76
C THR A 258 -13.74 -12.06 -4.91
N HIS A 259 -14.95 -11.66 -5.28
CA HIS A 259 -15.71 -12.25 -6.37
C HIS A 259 -16.33 -11.17 -7.23
N ASP A 260 -16.16 -11.28 -8.54
CA ASP A 260 -16.80 -10.39 -9.50
C ASP A 260 -18.03 -11.12 -10.03
N GLU A 261 -19.21 -10.64 -9.65
CA GLU A 261 -20.48 -11.35 -9.88
C GLU A 261 -20.85 -11.46 -11.37
N ASP A 262 -20.34 -10.54 -12.20
CA ASP A 262 -20.40 -10.57 -13.65
C ASP A 262 -21.76 -10.95 -14.24
N SER A 263 -22.83 -10.42 -13.65
CA SER A 263 -24.19 -10.64 -14.12
C SER A 263 -24.58 -12.14 -14.10
N PHE A 264 -24.05 -12.92 -13.16
CA PHE A 264 -24.45 -14.32 -12.95
C PHE A 264 -25.75 -14.46 -12.11
N GLY A 265 -26.14 -13.40 -11.42
CA GLY A 265 -27.30 -13.25 -10.56
C GLY A 265 -27.19 -14.02 -9.25
N ASP A 266 -28.34 -14.41 -8.71
CA ASP A 266 -28.45 -15.16 -7.44
C ASP A 266 -27.72 -16.50 -7.47
N LYS A 267 -27.39 -17.01 -8.66
CA LYS A 267 -26.58 -18.22 -8.84
C LYS A 267 -25.21 -18.07 -8.18
N SER A 268 -24.68 -16.85 -8.04
CA SER A 268 -23.40 -16.59 -7.36
C SER A 268 -23.39 -17.00 -5.88
N THR A 269 -24.56 -17.17 -5.25
CA THR A 269 -24.65 -17.48 -3.82
C THR A 269 -24.16 -18.89 -3.44
N TYR A 270 -23.87 -19.79 -4.40
CA TYR A 270 -23.24 -21.07 -4.07
C TYR A 270 -21.85 -20.89 -3.43
N MET A 271 -21.14 -19.82 -3.82
CA MET A 271 -19.84 -19.51 -3.24
C MET A 271 -19.97 -19.04 -1.80
N THR A 272 -20.93 -18.15 -1.55
CA THR A 272 -21.19 -17.63 -0.20
C THR A 272 -21.71 -18.71 0.76
N ASP A 273 -22.52 -19.67 0.25
CA ASP A 273 -22.96 -20.84 1.02
C ASP A 273 -21.77 -21.68 1.51
N TYR A 274 -20.78 -21.92 0.65
CA TYR A 274 -19.57 -22.64 1.05
C TYR A 274 -18.73 -21.84 2.05
N GLU A 275 -18.50 -20.56 1.77
CA GLU A 275 -17.63 -19.72 2.61
C GLU A 275 -18.16 -19.61 4.04
N VAL A 276 -19.47 -19.43 4.21
CA VAL A 276 -20.09 -19.47 5.54
C VAL A 276 -19.96 -20.84 6.20
N SER A 277 -20.08 -21.93 5.43
CA SER A 277 -19.93 -23.30 5.99
C SER A 277 -18.55 -23.56 6.59
N ILE A 278 -17.56 -22.73 6.28
CA ILE A 278 -16.19 -22.81 6.80
C ILE A 278 -15.81 -21.57 7.65
N ASP A 279 -16.78 -20.82 8.17
CA ASP A 279 -16.60 -19.58 8.95
C ASP A 279 -15.69 -18.55 8.25
N ALA A 280 -15.81 -18.44 6.93
CA ALA A 280 -15.11 -17.45 6.11
C ALA A 280 -16.05 -16.32 5.69
N THR A 281 -15.46 -15.25 5.15
CA THR A 281 -16.14 -14.13 4.52
C THR A 281 -15.35 -13.69 3.29
N SER A 282 -15.99 -12.91 2.42
CA SER A 282 -15.42 -12.37 1.19
C SER A 282 -16.08 -11.04 0.84
N THR A 283 -15.55 -10.38 -0.20
CA THR A 283 -16.20 -9.24 -0.83
C THR A 283 -16.71 -9.62 -2.23
N PHE A 284 -18.00 -9.45 -2.47
CA PHE A 284 -18.60 -9.55 -3.80
C PHE A 284 -18.75 -8.17 -4.42
N PHE A 285 -18.15 -7.97 -5.59
CA PHE A 285 -18.41 -6.83 -6.46
C PHE A 285 -19.60 -7.16 -7.36
N ILE A 286 -20.67 -6.37 -7.25
CA ILE A 286 -21.95 -6.63 -7.89
C ILE A 286 -22.22 -5.67 -9.04
N VAL A 287 -22.57 -6.23 -10.20
CA VAL A 287 -23.19 -5.46 -11.29
C VAL A 287 -24.67 -5.29 -10.97
N PRO A 288 -25.26 -4.07 -10.99
CA PRO A 288 -26.62 -3.84 -10.52
C PRO A 288 -27.70 -4.28 -11.53
N ASP A 289 -27.67 -5.51 -12.03
CA ASP A 289 -28.50 -5.94 -13.15
C ASP A 289 -29.32 -7.22 -12.93
N ARG A 290 -28.71 -8.33 -12.48
CA ARG A 290 -29.37 -9.65 -12.40
C ARG A 290 -29.56 -10.16 -10.99
N ILE A 291 -28.71 -9.76 -10.06
CA ILE A 291 -28.87 -10.17 -8.66
C ILE A 291 -30.12 -9.51 -8.05
N THR A 292 -30.89 -10.31 -7.33
CA THR A 292 -32.16 -9.90 -6.70
C THR A 292 -31.93 -9.38 -5.28
N GLU A 293 -32.94 -8.72 -4.72
CA GLU A 293 -32.95 -8.33 -3.30
C GLU A 293 -32.78 -9.56 -2.39
N GLN A 294 -33.42 -10.69 -2.70
CA GLN A 294 -33.28 -11.93 -1.94
C GLN A 294 -31.86 -12.48 -1.99
N GLY A 295 -31.21 -12.45 -3.17
CA GLY A 295 -29.81 -12.85 -3.32
C GLY A 295 -28.88 -12.00 -2.48
N LEU A 296 -29.07 -10.68 -2.49
CA LEU A 296 -28.29 -9.73 -1.69
C LEU A 296 -28.55 -9.87 -0.18
N GLU A 297 -29.81 -10.01 0.24
CA GLU A 297 -30.18 -10.24 1.65
C GLU A 297 -29.52 -11.52 2.18
N LYS A 298 -29.52 -12.59 1.39
CA LYS A 298 -28.82 -13.83 1.72
C LYS A 298 -27.32 -13.57 1.93
N MET A 299 -26.64 -12.93 0.98
CA MET A 299 -25.21 -12.59 1.12
C MET A 299 -24.92 -11.76 2.38
N LEU A 300 -25.73 -10.74 2.65
CA LEU A 300 -25.53 -9.86 3.81
C LEU A 300 -25.77 -10.59 5.14
N SER A 301 -26.82 -11.43 5.23
CA SER A 301 -27.10 -12.24 6.43
C SER A 301 -26.00 -13.27 6.72
N GLN A 302 -25.27 -13.67 5.68
CA GLN A 302 -24.08 -14.52 5.71
C GLN A 302 -22.80 -13.78 6.10
N GLY A 303 -22.86 -12.47 6.33
CA GLY A 303 -21.68 -11.65 6.67
C GLY A 303 -20.76 -11.38 5.48
N ILE A 304 -21.24 -11.54 4.25
CA ILE A 304 -20.52 -11.21 3.02
C ILE A 304 -20.57 -9.71 2.79
N ASP A 305 -19.46 -9.15 2.33
CA ASP A 305 -19.37 -7.74 1.97
C ASP A 305 -19.83 -7.53 0.52
N VAL A 306 -20.82 -6.67 0.29
CA VAL A 306 -21.37 -6.39 -1.05
C VAL A 306 -20.93 -4.99 -1.48
N GLN A 307 -20.16 -4.90 -2.56
CA GLN A 307 -19.62 -3.67 -3.13
C GLN A 307 -20.00 -3.53 -4.61
N LEU A 308 -19.70 -2.38 -5.22
CA LEU A 308 -20.07 -2.10 -6.60
C LEU A 308 -19.05 -2.69 -7.59
N HIS A 309 -19.54 -3.41 -8.60
CA HIS A 309 -18.77 -3.70 -9.79
C HIS A 309 -19.11 -2.71 -10.89
N TRP A 310 -18.40 -1.57 -10.93
CA TRP A 310 -18.80 -0.46 -11.80
C TRP A 310 -18.60 -0.84 -13.28
N ASP A 311 -19.71 -0.97 -13.99
CA ASP A 311 -19.71 -1.35 -15.39
C ASP A 311 -19.69 -0.10 -16.27
N ARG A 312 -18.57 0.11 -16.96
CA ARG A 312 -18.40 1.16 -17.97
C ARG A 312 -18.53 0.65 -19.40
N THR A 313 -18.82 -0.63 -19.56
CA THR A 313 -18.97 -1.27 -20.86
C THR A 313 -20.37 -0.98 -21.41
N GLN A 314 -20.45 -0.67 -22.70
CA GLN A 314 -21.74 -0.50 -23.38
C GLN A 314 -22.42 -1.84 -23.71
N ARG A 315 -22.05 -2.94 -23.03
CA ARG A 315 -22.50 -4.30 -23.35
C ARG A 315 -23.70 -4.74 -22.51
N ASN A 316 -23.79 -4.30 -21.26
CA ASN A 316 -24.92 -4.65 -20.42
C ASN A 316 -26.14 -3.75 -20.71
N ARG A 317 -27.05 -4.21 -21.58
CA ARG A 317 -28.26 -3.45 -21.95
C ARG A 317 -29.18 -3.11 -20.77
N ARG A 318 -29.07 -3.82 -19.63
CA ARG A 318 -29.85 -3.52 -18.42
C ARG A 318 -29.35 -2.29 -17.67
N LEU A 319 -28.16 -1.79 -18.03
CA LEU A 319 -27.57 -0.60 -17.43
C LEU A 319 -27.78 0.65 -18.29
N PHE A 320 -28.79 0.66 -19.18
CA PHE A 320 -29.10 1.81 -20.03
C PHE A 320 -30.38 2.52 -19.58
N GLY A 321 -30.25 3.82 -19.35
CA GLY A 321 -31.38 4.73 -19.11
C GLY A 321 -31.84 5.41 -20.39
N LEU A 322 -33.15 5.64 -20.50
CA LEU A 322 -33.76 6.44 -21.57
C LEU A 322 -33.62 7.94 -21.30
N ILE A 323 -33.07 8.69 -22.26
CA ILE A 323 -32.91 10.15 -22.23
C ILE A 323 -33.93 10.80 -23.18
N GLY A 324 -34.62 11.82 -22.69
CA GLY A 324 -35.32 12.80 -23.51
C GLY A 324 -36.23 13.71 -22.69
N LEU A 325 -37.09 14.47 -23.37
CA LEU A 325 -38.00 15.43 -22.76
C LEU A 325 -39.40 14.83 -22.63
N TRP A 326 -39.94 14.86 -21.42
CA TRP A 326 -41.28 14.34 -21.11
C TRP A 326 -41.48 12.86 -21.53
N ARG A 327 -42.43 12.60 -22.43
CA ARG A 327 -42.76 11.26 -22.95
C ARG A 327 -41.89 10.86 -24.14
N ILE A 328 -41.13 11.78 -24.73
CA ILE A 328 -40.26 11.51 -25.88
C ILE A 328 -38.86 11.26 -25.35
N ARG A 329 -38.45 9.97 -25.28
CA ARG A 329 -37.12 9.55 -24.80
C ARG A 329 -36.37 8.72 -25.86
N PRO A 330 -35.85 9.36 -26.92
CA PRO A 330 -35.35 8.65 -28.11
C PRO A 330 -33.92 8.15 -27.96
N PHE A 331 -33.18 8.56 -26.93
CA PHE A 331 -31.78 8.18 -26.76
C PHE A 331 -31.60 7.27 -25.54
N THR A 332 -30.61 6.40 -25.59
CA THR A 332 -30.16 5.61 -24.44
C THR A 332 -28.75 6.02 -24.05
N ARG A 333 -28.45 6.11 -22.76
CA ARG A 333 -27.07 6.13 -22.27
C ARG A 333 -26.85 5.10 -21.20
N LEU A 334 -25.61 4.65 -21.09
CA LEU A 334 -25.15 3.89 -19.95
C LEU A 334 -25.36 4.72 -18.67
N TYR A 335 -25.83 4.07 -17.62
CA TYR A 335 -25.93 4.65 -16.30
C TYR A 335 -24.53 5.05 -15.82
N ASN A 336 -24.43 6.27 -15.29
CA ASN A 336 -23.19 6.75 -14.67
C ASN A 336 -22.97 6.04 -13.32
N LEU A 337 -21.86 6.34 -12.65
CA LEU A 337 -21.53 5.74 -11.36
C LEU A 337 -22.65 5.94 -10.32
N GLU A 338 -23.16 7.17 -10.17
CA GLU A 338 -24.23 7.49 -9.22
C GLU A 338 -25.48 6.65 -9.48
N GLU A 339 -25.92 6.56 -10.73
CA GLU A 339 -27.11 5.80 -11.10
C GLU A 339 -26.93 4.30 -10.84
N GLN A 340 -25.76 3.73 -11.13
CA GLN A 340 -25.47 2.33 -10.82
C GLN A 340 -25.43 2.07 -9.30
N ILE A 341 -24.86 2.99 -8.51
CA ILE A 341 -24.93 2.95 -7.04
C ILE A 341 -26.40 2.94 -6.58
N GLN A 342 -27.24 3.85 -7.11
CA GLN A 342 -28.65 3.90 -6.74
C GLN A 342 -29.39 2.61 -7.13
N GLN A 343 -29.14 2.05 -8.32
CA GLN A 343 -29.74 0.79 -8.73
C GLN A 343 -29.40 -0.37 -7.79
N LEU A 344 -28.15 -0.42 -7.29
CA LEU A 344 -27.75 -1.41 -6.31
C LEU A 344 -28.39 -1.15 -4.94
N LEU A 345 -28.40 0.10 -4.46
CA LEU A 345 -29.00 0.49 -3.18
C LEU A 345 -30.50 0.20 -3.10
N LEU A 346 -31.23 0.27 -4.23
CA LEU A 346 -32.66 -0.09 -4.27
C LEU A 346 -32.94 -1.55 -3.90
N ARG A 347 -31.93 -2.44 -3.98
CA ARG A 347 -32.04 -3.87 -3.65
C ARG A 347 -31.32 -4.22 -2.35
N LEU A 348 -30.75 -3.23 -1.64
CA LEU A 348 -30.01 -3.42 -0.40
C LEU A 348 -30.81 -2.88 0.80
N PRO A 349 -30.54 -3.37 2.02
CA PRO A 349 -31.18 -2.86 3.22
C PRO A 349 -30.99 -1.35 3.39
N LYS A 350 -32.04 -0.68 3.90
CA LYS A 350 -32.00 0.77 4.15
C LYS A 350 -30.81 1.14 5.03
N GLY A 351 -30.02 2.11 4.58
CA GLY A 351 -28.84 2.60 5.29
C GLY A 351 -27.55 1.82 5.02
N TYR A 352 -27.60 0.75 4.20
CA TYR A 352 -26.40 0.13 3.68
C TYR A 352 -25.59 1.15 2.88
N LYS A 353 -24.27 1.15 3.06
CA LYS A 353 -23.35 2.04 2.34
C LYS A 353 -22.45 1.21 1.46
N ILE A 354 -22.48 1.47 0.16
CA ILE A 354 -21.46 1.00 -0.79
C ILE A 354 -20.25 1.90 -0.59
N LEU A 355 -19.10 1.31 -0.23
CA LEU A 355 -17.87 2.04 0.09
C LEU A 355 -16.70 1.60 -0.78
N GLY A 356 -16.83 0.47 -1.47
CA GLY A 356 -15.81 -0.15 -2.30
C GLY A 356 -16.26 -0.26 -3.76
N ASN A 357 -15.28 -0.31 -4.65
CA ASN A 357 -15.45 -0.49 -6.08
C ASN A 357 -14.42 -1.48 -6.65
N ARG A 358 -14.81 -2.15 -7.73
CA ARG A 358 -13.90 -2.69 -8.74
C ARG A 358 -14.51 -2.41 -10.10
N ASN A 359 -13.73 -1.93 -11.05
CA ASN A 359 -14.25 -1.69 -12.39
C ASN A 359 -14.47 -3.02 -13.14
N HIS A 360 -15.62 -3.20 -13.77
CA HIS A 360 -15.91 -4.37 -14.59
C HIS A 360 -14.92 -4.47 -15.77
N PHE A 361 -14.37 -5.67 -15.98
CA PHE A 361 -13.26 -5.96 -16.89
C PHE A 361 -11.98 -5.13 -16.64
N LEU A 362 -11.84 -4.61 -15.41
CA LEU A 362 -10.75 -3.72 -15.02
C LEU A 362 -10.62 -2.50 -15.94
N VAL A 363 -11.69 -2.09 -16.62
CA VAL A 363 -11.64 -0.94 -17.55
C VAL A 363 -11.08 0.26 -16.80
N TRP A 364 -10.11 0.96 -17.40
CA TRP A 364 -9.52 2.19 -16.91
C TRP A 364 -9.70 3.29 -17.95
N GLU A 365 -10.32 4.40 -17.55
CA GLU A 365 -10.45 5.57 -18.43
C GLU A 365 -9.07 6.15 -18.77
N GLY A 366 -8.92 6.77 -19.95
CA GLY A 366 -7.64 7.20 -20.50
C GLY A 366 -6.88 8.30 -19.73
N ASP A 367 -7.36 8.75 -18.56
CA ASP A 367 -6.66 9.68 -17.65
C ASP A 367 -6.20 8.92 -16.40
N TYR A 368 -4.94 9.16 -16.01
CA TYR A 368 -4.22 8.46 -14.96
C TYR A 368 -4.98 8.37 -13.62
N THR A 369 -5.69 9.43 -13.21
CA THR A 369 -6.29 9.53 -11.87
C THR A 369 -7.79 9.82 -11.88
N GLN A 370 -8.40 10.00 -13.06
CA GLN A 370 -9.81 10.37 -13.20
C GLN A 370 -10.76 9.37 -12.54
N THR A 371 -10.53 8.06 -12.71
CA THR A 371 -11.33 7.02 -12.07
C THR A 371 -11.39 7.24 -10.55
N PHE A 372 -10.25 7.43 -9.88
CA PHE A 372 -10.21 7.67 -8.44
C PHE A 372 -10.93 8.96 -8.02
N ARG A 373 -10.81 10.04 -8.81
CA ARG A 373 -11.53 11.30 -8.55
C ARG A 373 -13.05 11.11 -8.63
N ILE A 374 -13.52 10.35 -9.63
CA ILE A 374 -14.94 10.02 -9.80
C ILE A 374 -15.43 9.18 -8.61
N LEU A 375 -14.69 8.15 -8.22
CA LEU A 375 -15.02 7.30 -7.06
C LEU A 375 -15.14 8.13 -5.77
N TYR A 376 -14.14 8.96 -5.48
CA TYR A 376 -14.13 9.82 -4.29
C TYR A 376 -15.31 10.79 -4.25
N ALA A 377 -15.65 11.41 -5.40
CA ALA A 377 -16.78 12.32 -5.52
C ALA A 377 -18.14 11.66 -5.18
N HIS A 378 -18.22 10.33 -5.24
CA HIS A 378 -19.42 9.55 -4.93
C HIS A 378 -19.32 8.81 -3.58
N ASN A 379 -18.40 9.22 -2.70
CA ASN A 379 -18.17 8.62 -1.38
C ASN A 379 -17.76 7.13 -1.43
N ILE A 380 -17.19 6.67 -2.55
CA ILE A 380 -16.43 5.42 -2.59
C ILE A 380 -15.06 5.70 -1.98
N LEU A 381 -14.66 4.87 -1.04
CA LEU A 381 -13.48 5.07 -0.18
C LEU A 381 -12.43 3.97 -0.37
N LEU A 382 -12.75 2.93 -1.15
CA LEU A 382 -11.88 1.83 -1.49
C LEU A 382 -12.06 1.46 -2.97
N ASP A 383 -10.96 1.21 -3.66
CA ASP A 383 -10.94 0.58 -4.96
C ASP A 383 -10.03 -0.66 -4.91
N SER A 384 -10.36 -1.68 -5.69
CA SER A 384 -9.54 -2.88 -5.86
C SER A 384 -9.48 -3.25 -7.32
N THR A 385 -9.28 -2.26 -8.19
CA THR A 385 -9.18 -2.46 -9.63
C THR A 385 -7.74 -2.80 -10.05
N TYR A 386 -6.73 -2.35 -9.29
CA TYR A 386 -5.34 -2.63 -9.64
C TYR A 386 -5.03 -4.10 -9.43
N GLY A 387 -4.54 -4.76 -10.47
CA GLY A 387 -4.13 -6.15 -10.41
C GLY A 387 -4.01 -6.77 -11.80
N PRO A 388 -3.68 -8.06 -11.87
CA PRO A 388 -3.46 -8.78 -13.12
C PRO A 388 -4.75 -9.11 -13.87
N ASP A 389 -4.73 -8.95 -15.19
CA ASP A 389 -5.59 -9.70 -16.11
C ASP A 389 -4.82 -10.93 -16.64
N ASN A 390 -5.50 -11.94 -17.16
CA ASN A 390 -4.86 -13.16 -17.66
C ASN A 390 -3.88 -12.83 -18.83
N PRO A 391 -2.63 -13.37 -18.82
CA PRO A 391 -2.10 -14.45 -17.99
C PRO A 391 -1.25 -13.99 -16.78
N TYR A 392 -1.34 -12.72 -16.39
CA TYR A 392 -0.47 -12.08 -15.39
C TYR A 392 -0.82 -12.49 -13.96
N TYR A 393 0.11 -12.25 -13.03
CA TYR A 393 -0.07 -12.54 -11.60
C TYR A 393 0.97 -11.85 -10.71
N GLY A 394 0.68 -11.79 -9.40
CA GLY A 394 1.56 -11.28 -8.36
C GLY A 394 1.53 -9.77 -8.19
N TYR A 395 2.64 -9.20 -7.72
CA TYR A 395 2.78 -7.78 -7.37
C TYR A 395 3.11 -6.92 -8.59
N LEU A 396 2.13 -6.74 -9.49
CA LEU A 396 2.25 -5.90 -10.69
C LEU A 396 2.63 -4.46 -10.35
N PHE A 397 2.13 -3.98 -9.21
CA PHE A 397 2.37 -2.65 -8.67
C PHE A 397 3.34 -2.67 -7.49
N GLY A 398 4.18 -3.70 -7.40
CA GLY A 398 5.27 -3.80 -6.43
C GLY A 398 4.87 -3.72 -4.96
N THR A 399 3.59 -3.87 -4.61
CA THR A 399 3.10 -3.86 -3.22
C THR A 399 1.89 -4.77 -3.09
N GLY A 400 1.78 -5.45 -1.94
CA GLY A 400 0.52 -6.08 -1.49
C GLY A 400 -0.24 -5.21 -0.50
N LEU A 401 0.39 -4.14 0.01
CA LEU A 401 -0.20 -3.27 1.00
C LEU A 401 -1.10 -2.20 0.36
N PRO A 402 -2.13 -1.73 1.08
CA PRO A 402 -3.01 -0.67 0.61
C PRO A 402 -2.24 0.65 0.46
N PHE A 403 -2.57 1.45 -0.55
CA PHE A 403 -1.99 2.78 -0.74
C PHE A 403 -3.07 3.79 -1.15
N TYR A 404 -2.77 5.08 -0.95
CA TYR A 404 -3.59 6.16 -1.46
C TYR A 404 -3.02 6.68 -2.79
N PRO A 405 -3.82 6.72 -3.87
CA PRO A 405 -3.39 7.30 -5.13
C PRO A 405 -3.01 8.77 -4.98
N VAL A 406 -1.95 9.18 -5.66
CA VAL A 406 -1.53 10.58 -5.79
C VAL A 406 -2.07 11.13 -7.11
N ASP A 407 -2.87 12.20 -7.02
CA ASP A 407 -3.47 12.86 -8.17
C ASP A 407 -2.43 13.61 -9.02
N LYS A 408 -2.80 13.99 -10.24
CA LYS A 408 -1.96 14.80 -11.14
C LYS A 408 -1.63 16.19 -10.60
N ASN A 409 -2.30 16.66 -9.55
CA ASN A 409 -1.94 17.88 -8.81
C ASN A 409 -0.90 17.64 -7.70
N GLY A 410 -0.43 16.40 -7.52
CA GLY A 410 0.54 15.99 -6.50
C GLY A 410 -0.08 15.69 -5.13
N LEU A 411 -1.40 15.80 -4.96
CA LEU A 411 -2.10 15.57 -3.69
C LEU A 411 -2.71 14.17 -3.63
N ILE A 412 -2.94 13.67 -2.41
CA ILE A 412 -3.64 12.41 -2.20
C ILE A 412 -5.11 12.50 -2.62
N ILE A 413 -5.59 11.46 -3.31
CA ILE A 413 -7.03 11.16 -3.45
C ILE A 413 -7.42 10.24 -2.28
N PRO A 414 -8.38 10.60 -1.41
CA PRO A 414 -8.77 9.79 -0.25
C PRO A 414 -9.59 8.53 -0.58
N VAL A 415 -9.13 7.76 -1.56
CA VAL A 415 -9.59 6.40 -1.90
C VAL A 415 -8.43 5.47 -1.61
N VAL A 416 -8.67 4.40 -0.86
CA VAL A 416 -7.64 3.38 -0.63
C VAL A 416 -7.66 2.40 -1.80
N GLU A 417 -6.57 2.30 -2.56
CA GLU A 417 -6.38 1.23 -3.52
C GLU A 417 -5.85 -0.01 -2.79
N ILE A 418 -6.46 -1.17 -3.03
CA ILE A 418 -5.98 -2.46 -2.54
C ILE A 418 -5.80 -3.40 -3.73
N PRO A 419 -4.54 -3.56 -4.21
CA PRO A 419 -4.27 -4.40 -5.36
C PRO A 419 -4.65 -5.86 -5.11
N PHE A 420 -5.19 -6.51 -6.13
CA PHE A 420 -5.32 -7.97 -6.15
C PHE A 420 -4.17 -8.61 -6.91
N LEU A 421 -3.85 -9.85 -6.56
CA LEU A 421 -2.59 -10.50 -6.95
C LEU A 421 -2.80 -11.72 -7.85
N ASP A 422 -4.00 -12.27 -7.95
CA ASP A 422 -4.30 -13.35 -8.90
C ASP A 422 -5.80 -13.36 -9.21
N MET A 423 -6.13 -13.81 -10.42
CA MET A 423 -7.49 -13.94 -10.91
C MET A 423 -7.71 -15.38 -11.36
N ASP A 424 -8.61 -16.08 -10.67
CA ASP A 424 -9.02 -17.46 -10.91
C ASP A 424 -7.91 -18.52 -10.87
N GLY A 425 -6.65 -18.13 -10.60
CA GLY A 425 -5.49 -19.01 -10.76
C GLY A 425 -5.30 -19.47 -12.21
N ASN A 426 -5.84 -18.74 -13.18
CA ASN A 426 -5.86 -19.14 -14.57
C ASN A 426 -4.56 -18.76 -15.28
N ARG A 427 -4.05 -19.65 -16.13
CA ARG A 427 -2.83 -19.45 -16.93
C ARG A 427 -3.04 -19.90 -18.37
N ILE A 428 -2.29 -19.32 -19.28
CA ILE A 428 -2.29 -19.73 -20.70
C ILE A 428 -1.07 -20.62 -20.94
N LYS A 429 -1.29 -21.91 -21.20
CA LYS A 429 -0.24 -22.87 -21.57
C LYS A 429 -0.64 -23.59 -22.85
N ASN A 430 0.22 -23.55 -23.86
CA ASN A 430 -0.06 -24.13 -25.19
C ASN A 430 -1.41 -23.68 -25.77
N ASN A 431 -1.72 -22.38 -25.69
CA ASN A 431 -2.99 -21.77 -26.09
C ASN A 431 -4.24 -22.34 -25.38
N LYS A 432 -4.08 -22.97 -24.21
CA LYS A 432 -5.19 -23.44 -23.38
C LYS A 432 -5.16 -22.75 -22.03
N LEU A 433 -6.35 -22.39 -21.55
CA LEU A 433 -6.56 -21.95 -20.18
C LEU A 433 -6.42 -23.14 -19.25
N ILE A 434 -5.50 -23.06 -18.29
CA ILE A 434 -5.29 -24.07 -17.25
C ILE A 434 -5.36 -23.41 -15.88
N PHE A 435 -5.73 -24.20 -14.87
CA PHE A 435 -5.65 -23.76 -13.49
C PHE A 435 -4.27 -24.07 -12.89
N GLU A 436 -3.64 -23.08 -12.26
CA GLU A 436 -2.36 -23.19 -11.56
C GLU A 436 -2.44 -22.56 -10.16
N GLY A 437 -2.95 -23.32 -9.19
CA GLY A 437 -3.03 -22.85 -7.80
C GLY A 437 -1.70 -22.68 -7.05
N GLY A 438 -0.57 -23.03 -7.68
CA GLY A 438 0.77 -22.93 -7.08
C GLY A 438 1.17 -21.48 -6.79
N THR A 439 0.85 -20.56 -7.69
CA THR A 439 1.15 -19.11 -7.52
C THR A 439 0.48 -18.56 -6.26
N MET A 440 -0.83 -18.77 -6.09
CA MET A 440 -1.58 -18.28 -4.93
C MET A 440 -1.03 -18.83 -3.61
N LYS A 441 -0.66 -20.11 -3.58
CA LYS A 441 -0.05 -20.74 -2.40
C LYS A 441 1.33 -20.16 -2.08
N ARG A 442 2.12 -19.86 -3.11
CA ARG A 442 3.41 -19.19 -2.93
C ARG A 442 3.23 -17.79 -2.36
N LEU A 443 2.35 -16.97 -2.92
CA LEU A 443 2.06 -15.61 -2.41
C LEU A 443 1.69 -15.62 -0.91
N ILE A 444 0.84 -16.56 -0.49
CA ILE A 444 0.47 -16.72 0.93
C ILE A 444 1.65 -17.19 1.79
N SER A 445 2.49 -18.11 1.28
CA SER A 445 3.65 -18.62 2.01
C SER A 445 4.72 -17.54 2.18
N ASP A 446 5.05 -16.84 1.09
CA ASP A 446 6.06 -15.79 1.07
C ASP A 446 5.60 -14.59 1.93
N SER A 447 4.29 -14.28 1.91
CA SER A 447 3.69 -13.31 2.85
C SER A 447 3.85 -13.73 4.32
N ARG A 448 3.73 -15.01 4.66
CA ARG A 448 3.92 -15.44 6.04
C ARG A 448 5.37 -15.29 6.52
N GLU A 449 6.31 -15.73 5.68
CA GLU A 449 7.70 -15.95 6.09
C GLU A 449 8.61 -14.75 5.82
N GLU A 450 8.30 -13.94 4.80
CA GLU A 450 9.21 -12.91 4.28
C GLU A 450 8.58 -11.52 4.24
N PHE A 451 7.37 -11.41 3.66
CA PHE A 451 6.85 -10.11 3.22
C PHE A 451 5.68 -9.55 4.03
N HIS A 452 4.93 -10.33 4.79
CA HIS A 452 3.80 -9.84 5.60
C HIS A 452 2.81 -8.96 4.84
N GLU A 453 2.15 -9.54 3.84
CA GLU A 453 1.36 -8.82 2.84
C GLU A 453 -0.15 -9.03 2.98
N THR A 454 -0.92 -8.16 2.31
CA THR A 454 -2.34 -8.40 2.06
C THR A 454 -2.49 -9.15 0.74
N ILE A 455 -3.03 -10.36 0.81
CA ILE A 455 -3.26 -11.22 -0.34
C ILE A 455 -4.73 -11.13 -0.73
N VAL A 456 -5.02 -10.35 -1.78
CA VAL A 456 -6.35 -10.26 -2.38
C VAL A 456 -6.40 -11.11 -3.64
N LEU A 457 -7.36 -12.04 -3.72
CA LEU A 457 -7.57 -12.91 -4.87
C LEU A 457 -8.97 -12.72 -5.46
N ILE A 458 -9.12 -12.95 -6.77
CA ILE A 458 -10.42 -12.95 -7.45
C ILE A 458 -10.78 -14.39 -7.84
N PHE A 459 -12.02 -14.80 -7.56
CA PHE A 459 -12.65 -15.98 -8.15
C PHE A 459 -14.01 -15.61 -8.74
N HIS A 460 -14.19 -15.79 -10.04
CA HIS A 460 -15.47 -15.46 -10.69
C HIS A 460 -16.52 -16.55 -10.41
N PRO A 461 -17.73 -16.21 -9.92
CA PRO A 461 -18.80 -17.19 -9.67
C PRO A 461 -19.27 -17.93 -10.93
N HIS A 462 -19.20 -17.27 -12.09
CA HIS A 462 -19.54 -17.89 -13.36
C HIS A 462 -18.44 -18.83 -13.88
N GLY A 463 -17.26 -18.87 -13.25
CA GLY A 463 -16.09 -19.65 -13.70
C GLY A 463 -16.40 -21.12 -13.92
N MET A 464 -17.14 -21.76 -13.00
CA MET A 464 -17.58 -23.16 -13.17
C MET A 464 -18.61 -23.36 -14.28
N ALA A 465 -19.38 -22.34 -14.62
CA ALA A 465 -20.37 -22.42 -15.69
C ALA A 465 -19.72 -22.25 -17.08
N LEU A 466 -18.71 -21.37 -17.19
CA LEU A 466 -18.01 -21.11 -18.45
C LEU A 466 -16.85 -22.10 -18.70
N TYR A 467 -16.12 -22.47 -17.66
CA TYR A 467 -14.92 -23.31 -17.73
C TYR A 467 -14.93 -24.38 -16.63
N PRO A 468 -15.81 -25.41 -16.72
CA PRO A 468 -15.91 -26.44 -15.69
C PRO A 468 -14.56 -27.13 -15.43
N SER A 469 -14.04 -26.99 -14.21
CA SER A 469 -12.75 -27.55 -13.82
C SER A 469 -12.77 -27.99 -12.36
N VAL A 470 -12.52 -29.28 -12.14
CA VAL A 470 -12.41 -29.85 -10.79
C VAL A 470 -11.23 -29.24 -10.04
N ASP A 471 -10.12 -28.98 -10.73
CA ASP A 471 -8.92 -28.41 -10.12
C ASP A 471 -9.12 -26.96 -9.71
N TRP A 472 -9.81 -26.16 -10.55
CA TRP A 472 -10.19 -24.79 -10.21
C TRP A 472 -11.11 -24.76 -8.99
N PHE A 473 -12.15 -25.60 -8.98
CA PHE A 473 -13.09 -25.68 -7.88
C PHE A 473 -12.40 -26.08 -6.57
N ARG A 474 -11.58 -27.15 -6.62
CA ARG A 474 -10.76 -27.57 -5.47
C ARG A 474 -9.76 -26.50 -5.06
N GLY A 475 -9.23 -25.73 -6.00
CA GLY A 475 -8.37 -24.58 -5.76
C GLY A 475 -9.03 -23.56 -4.86
N TRP A 476 -10.20 -23.08 -5.27
CA TRP A 476 -11.04 -22.15 -4.51
C TRP A 476 -11.42 -22.70 -3.13
N LEU A 477 -11.92 -23.95 -3.04
CA LEU A 477 -12.29 -24.54 -1.75
C LEU A 477 -11.12 -24.57 -0.75
N ASN A 478 -9.92 -24.94 -1.23
CA ASN A 478 -8.79 -25.21 -0.34
C ASN A 478 -7.98 -23.97 0.06
N ILE A 479 -8.10 -22.85 -0.67
CA ILE A 479 -7.20 -21.70 -0.46
C ILE A 479 -7.44 -21.00 0.89
N TYR A 480 -8.69 -20.96 1.39
CA TYR A 480 -9.00 -20.41 2.72
C TYR A 480 -8.29 -21.17 3.83
N ASN A 481 -8.35 -22.50 3.79
CA ASN A 481 -7.68 -23.35 4.78
C ASN A 481 -6.15 -23.21 4.68
N TYR A 482 -5.63 -23.03 3.47
CA TYR A 482 -4.21 -22.76 3.27
C TYR A 482 -3.79 -21.41 3.88
N ALA A 483 -4.60 -20.35 3.69
CA ALA A 483 -4.38 -19.04 4.31
C ALA A 483 -4.38 -19.11 5.84
N ARG A 484 -5.37 -19.78 6.45
CA ARG A 484 -5.46 -19.97 7.91
C ARG A 484 -4.26 -20.73 8.47
N ARG A 485 -3.84 -21.82 7.80
CA ARG A 485 -2.64 -22.59 8.19
C ARG A 485 -1.37 -21.78 8.11
N ASN A 486 -1.34 -20.76 7.25
CA ASN A 486 -0.26 -19.79 7.16
C ASN A 486 -0.52 -18.52 7.97
N ASN A 487 -1.39 -18.60 8.99
CA ASN A 487 -1.65 -17.54 9.95
C ASN A 487 -2.00 -16.18 9.31
N HIS A 488 -2.82 -16.23 8.25
CA HIS A 488 -3.41 -15.04 7.65
C HIS A 488 -4.78 -14.75 8.26
N TRP A 489 -5.06 -13.46 8.44
CA TRP A 489 -6.38 -12.98 8.79
C TRP A 489 -7.32 -13.11 7.59
N VAL A 490 -8.17 -14.14 7.59
CA VAL A 490 -9.22 -14.30 6.57
C VAL A 490 -10.32 -13.27 6.82
N THR A 491 -10.50 -12.33 5.89
CA THR A 491 -11.44 -11.22 6.05
C THR A 491 -11.97 -10.71 4.70
N ASN A 492 -12.74 -9.62 4.74
CA ASN A 492 -13.29 -8.92 3.57
C ASN A 492 -12.79 -7.46 3.52
N LEU A 493 -12.95 -6.80 2.37
CA LEU A 493 -12.41 -5.45 2.14
C LEU A 493 -13.02 -4.40 3.07
N ARG A 494 -14.31 -4.49 3.41
CA ARG A 494 -14.94 -3.57 4.37
C ARG A 494 -14.32 -3.64 5.76
N LEU A 495 -14.11 -4.84 6.29
CA LEU A 495 -13.51 -5.04 7.61
C LEU A 495 -12.04 -4.61 7.62
N TYR A 496 -11.32 -4.88 6.52
CA TYR A 496 -9.94 -4.47 6.34
C TYR A 496 -9.81 -2.94 6.26
N LEU A 497 -10.63 -2.26 5.45
CA LEU A 497 -10.69 -0.80 5.38
C LEU A 497 -10.96 -0.16 6.75
N LYS A 498 -11.89 -0.75 7.53
CA LYS A 498 -12.16 -0.30 8.89
C LYS A 498 -10.92 -0.47 9.78
N PHE A 499 -10.24 -1.61 9.70
CA PHE A 499 -9.00 -1.86 10.45
C PHE A 499 -7.91 -0.82 10.11
N LEU A 500 -7.70 -0.50 8.83
CA LEU A 500 -6.71 0.50 8.42
C LEU A 500 -6.99 1.87 9.03
N ARG A 501 -8.25 2.30 9.06
CA ARG A 501 -8.67 3.57 9.70
C ARG A 501 -8.47 3.55 11.21
N ASP A 502 -8.88 2.46 11.86
CA ASP A 502 -8.71 2.32 13.30
C ASP A 502 -7.21 2.35 13.66
N ARG A 503 -6.35 1.72 12.84
CA ARG A 503 -4.90 1.71 12.98
C ARG A 503 -4.28 3.10 12.80
N SER A 504 -4.66 3.85 11.77
CA SER A 504 -4.09 5.18 11.52
C SER A 504 -4.54 6.23 12.54
N GLN A 505 -5.75 6.09 13.08
CA GLN A 505 -6.28 6.95 14.15
C GLN A 505 -5.76 6.59 15.56
N SER A 506 -5.07 5.46 15.71
CA SER A 506 -4.55 5.03 17.00
C SER A 506 -3.20 5.68 17.28
N VAL A 507 -3.16 6.47 18.35
CA VAL A 507 -2.02 7.34 18.66
C VAL A 507 -0.89 6.52 19.29
N VAL A 508 0.35 6.77 18.90
CA VAL A 508 1.56 6.21 19.53
C VAL A 508 2.60 7.30 19.75
N HIS A 509 3.02 7.44 21.00
CA HIS A 509 4.15 8.26 21.43
C HIS A 509 5.18 7.36 22.09
N SER A 510 6.47 7.58 21.79
CA SER A 510 7.54 6.85 22.46
C SER A 510 8.71 7.74 22.83
N GLU A 511 9.37 7.36 23.91
CA GLU A 511 10.63 7.91 24.40
C GLU A 511 11.57 6.75 24.74
N PHE A 512 12.85 6.88 24.38
CA PHE A 512 13.88 5.90 24.73
C PHE A 512 14.94 6.56 25.62
N LYS A 513 15.06 6.08 26.86
CA LYS A 513 15.97 6.64 27.86
C LYS A 513 16.44 5.54 28.82
N ASN A 514 17.74 5.53 29.14
CA ASN A 514 18.35 4.58 30.08
C ASN A 514 17.97 3.11 29.79
N ASN A 515 18.07 2.70 28.52
CA ASN A 515 17.69 1.36 28.02
C ASN A 515 16.21 0.98 28.23
N VAL A 516 15.33 1.95 28.52
CA VAL A 516 13.89 1.76 28.62
C VAL A 516 13.19 2.52 27.49
N LEU A 517 12.39 1.80 26.71
CA LEU A 517 11.46 2.37 25.73
C LEU A 517 10.07 2.48 26.38
N SER A 518 9.67 3.70 26.68
CA SER A 518 8.34 4.03 27.21
C SER A 518 7.42 4.39 26.04
N ILE A 519 6.28 3.71 25.93
CA ILE A 519 5.34 3.83 24.82
C ILE A 519 3.96 4.17 25.39
N MET A 520 3.50 5.39 25.15
CA MET A 520 2.12 5.78 25.46
C MET A 520 1.28 5.68 24.20
N MET A 521 0.11 5.07 24.30
CA MET A 521 -0.78 4.89 23.15
C MET A 521 -2.25 5.07 23.50
N ASP A 522 -3.05 5.38 22.49
CA ASP A 522 -4.51 5.40 22.54
C ASP A 522 -5.05 4.58 21.37
N SER A 523 -5.41 3.32 21.64
CA SER A 523 -5.91 2.38 20.66
C SER A 523 -7.40 2.59 20.41
N LYS A 524 -7.80 2.78 19.14
CA LYS A 524 -9.20 2.98 18.74
C LYS A 524 -10.00 1.68 18.62
N ARG A 525 -9.33 0.53 18.67
CA ARG A 525 -9.91 -0.79 18.48
C ARG A 525 -9.25 -1.82 19.37
N ASP A 526 -10.00 -2.83 19.79
CA ASP A 526 -9.40 -4.00 20.40
C ASP A 526 -8.51 -4.74 19.40
N LYS A 527 -7.43 -5.32 19.93
CA LYS A 527 -6.53 -6.20 19.19
C LYS A 527 -5.78 -5.51 18.04
N LEU A 528 -5.54 -4.20 18.15
CA LEU A 528 -4.41 -3.60 17.44
C LEU A 528 -3.11 -4.08 18.08
N THR A 529 -2.05 -4.23 17.29
CA THR A 529 -0.84 -4.89 17.76
C THR A 529 0.35 -3.98 17.63
N LEU A 530 1.09 -3.79 18.72
CA LEU A 530 2.36 -3.12 18.67
C LEU A 530 3.44 -4.08 18.18
N SER A 531 4.22 -3.60 17.23
CA SER A 531 5.44 -4.25 16.77
C SER A 531 6.63 -3.55 17.40
N ILE A 532 7.37 -4.27 18.24
CA ILE A 532 8.47 -3.74 19.05
C ILE A 532 9.76 -4.48 18.65
N PRO A 533 10.89 -3.78 18.44
CA PRO A 533 12.14 -4.44 18.07
C PRO A 533 12.66 -5.29 19.24
N ILE A 534 13.21 -6.47 18.96
CA ILE A 534 13.84 -7.31 19.99
C ILE A 534 15.18 -6.72 20.43
N PHE A 535 15.89 -6.07 19.51
CA PHE A 535 17.21 -5.52 19.76
C PHE A 535 17.20 -3.99 19.62
N THR A 536 17.97 -3.33 20.48
CA THR A 536 18.41 -1.96 20.29
C THR A 536 19.93 -1.97 20.18
N LYS A 537 20.47 -1.65 19.00
CA LYS A 537 21.90 -1.86 18.68
C LYS A 537 22.30 -3.33 18.90
N THR A 538 22.95 -3.65 20.02
CA THR A 538 23.41 -4.99 20.39
C THR A 538 22.71 -5.54 21.65
N THR A 539 21.85 -4.76 22.31
CA THR A 539 21.19 -5.16 23.55
C THR A 539 19.81 -5.75 23.26
N GLU A 540 19.59 -6.96 23.76
CA GLU A 540 18.31 -7.68 23.65
C GLU A 540 17.30 -7.17 24.68
N LEU A 541 16.03 -7.24 24.30
CA LEU A 541 14.87 -7.08 25.16
C LEU A 541 14.92 -8.04 26.35
N GLN A 542 14.72 -7.51 27.56
CA GLN A 542 14.75 -8.25 28.82
C GLN A 542 13.37 -8.36 29.47
N ASP A 543 12.58 -7.28 29.42
CA ASP A 543 11.27 -7.23 30.09
C ASP A 543 10.29 -6.32 29.34
N ILE A 544 9.00 -6.67 29.41
CA ILE A 544 7.91 -5.88 28.83
C ILE A 544 6.80 -5.81 29.86
N LYS A 545 6.28 -4.61 30.10
CA LYS A 545 5.12 -4.37 30.93
C LYS A 545 4.05 -3.62 30.16
N LEU A 546 2.80 -4.05 30.29
CA LEU A 546 1.61 -3.36 29.82
C LEU A 546 0.83 -2.91 31.05
N ASP A 547 0.70 -1.60 31.24
CA ASP A 547 0.04 -0.98 32.39
C ASP A 547 0.59 -1.49 33.74
N GLY A 548 1.90 -1.68 33.80
CA GLY A 548 2.62 -2.19 34.97
C GLY A 548 2.62 -3.72 35.10
N ASN A 549 1.76 -4.43 34.38
CA ASN A 549 1.70 -5.89 34.39
C ASN A 549 2.68 -6.49 33.41
N LYS A 550 3.42 -7.52 33.83
CA LYS A 550 4.37 -8.22 32.96
C LYS A 550 3.64 -8.88 31.79
N VAL A 551 4.10 -8.63 30.57
CA VAL A 551 3.61 -9.30 29.36
C VAL A 551 4.35 -10.62 29.20
N THR A 552 3.65 -11.73 29.38
CA THR A 552 4.21 -13.08 29.26
C THR A 552 3.91 -13.76 27.94
N GLN A 553 2.94 -13.23 27.19
CA GLN A 553 2.52 -13.76 25.89
C GLN A 553 2.74 -12.69 24.81
N TYR A 554 3.65 -13.01 23.89
CA TYR A 554 3.90 -12.25 22.68
C TYR A 554 4.39 -13.22 21.61
N ARG A 555 4.31 -12.80 20.34
CA ARG A 555 4.81 -13.60 19.22
C ARG A 555 6.05 -12.94 18.63
N LYS A 556 7.13 -13.72 18.42
CA LYS A 556 8.29 -13.26 17.66
C LYS A 556 7.98 -13.35 16.16
N VAL A 557 8.38 -12.34 15.41
CA VAL A 557 8.22 -12.26 13.95
C VAL A 557 9.48 -11.64 13.33
N ARG A 558 9.78 -12.01 12.09
CA ARG A 558 10.89 -11.44 11.33
C ARG A 558 10.34 -10.63 10.17
N ASN A 559 10.52 -9.31 10.21
CA ASN A 559 10.17 -8.41 9.11
C ASN A 559 11.39 -7.57 8.74
N LEU A 560 12.29 -8.19 7.97
CA LEU A 560 13.73 -7.84 7.78
C LEU A 560 14.57 -7.83 9.07
N THR A 561 13.98 -7.41 10.19
CA THR A 561 14.54 -7.40 11.55
C THR A 561 13.63 -8.18 12.49
N GLU A 562 14.21 -8.68 13.59
CA GLU A 562 13.46 -9.44 14.59
C GLU A 562 12.66 -8.52 15.52
N ARG A 563 11.37 -8.85 15.68
CA ARG A 563 10.39 -8.06 16.42
C ARG A 563 9.49 -8.96 17.24
N ILE A 564 8.84 -8.37 18.23
CA ILE A 564 7.72 -8.99 18.93
C ILE A 564 6.42 -8.27 18.62
N LEU A 565 5.34 -9.04 18.64
CA LEU A 565 3.98 -8.59 18.46
C LEU A 565 3.25 -8.68 19.79
N VAL A 566 2.76 -7.54 20.26
CA VAL A 566 2.01 -7.40 21.51
C VAL A 566 0.63 -6.83 21.20
N PRO A 567 -0.45 -7.65 21.26
CA PRO A 567 -1.81 -7.17 21.12
C PRO A 567 -2.20 -6.20 22.25
N ILE A 568 -2.85 -5.11 21.89
CA ILE A 568 -3.24 -4.02 22.78
C ILE A 568 -4.78 -3.93 22.83
N PRO A 569 -5.38 -3.86 24.03
CA PRO A 569 -6.80 -3.56 24.18
C PRO A 569 -7.17 -2.17 23.65
N LYS A 570 -8.47 -1.91 23.45
CA LYS A 570 -8.95 -0.57 23.15
C LYS A 570 -8.74 0.37 24.35
N GLY A 571 -8.29 1.59 24.08
CA GLY A 571 -8.15 2.65 25.08
C GLY A 571 -6.70 3.10 25.26
N ARG A 572 -6.47 3.79 26.38
CA ARG A 572 -5.16 4.38 26.71
C ARG A 572 -4.33 3.40 27.51
N HIS A 573 -3.10 3.17 27.05
CA HIS A 573 -2.18 2.21 27.66
C HIS A 573 -0.76 2.75 27.70
N LEU A 574 0.01 2.26 28.68
CA LEU A 574 1.45 2.46 28.79
C LEU A 574 2.15 1.10 28.62
N VAL A 575 2.99 0.99 27.60
CA VAL A 575 3.93 -0.14 27.45
C VAL A 575 5.33 0.33 27.80
N GLN A 576 6.01 -0.43 28.66
CA GLN A 576 7.41 -0.22 29.00
C GLN A 576 8.22 -1.42 28.55
N VAL A 577 9.27 -1.19 27.77
CA VAL A 577 10.17 -2.23 27.28
C VAL A 577 11.57 -1.94 27.79
N THR A 578 12.13 -2.87 28.55
CA THR A 578 13.48 -2.77 29.09
C THR A 578 14.40 -3.63 28.24
N TYR A 579 15.46 -3.01 27.72
CA TYR A 579 16.55 -3.71 27.05
C TYR A 579 17.71 -3.93 28.03
N GLY A 580 18.60 -4.87 27.72
CA GLY A 580 19.81 -5.13 28.51
C GLY A 580 20.65 -3.87 28.73
N ALA A 581 21.54 -3.95 29.72
CA ALA A 581 22.51 -2.90 30.03
C ALA A 581 23.57 -2.76 28.92
#